data_AF-A0A8T1JS17-F1
#
_entry.id   AF-A0A8T1JS17-F1
#
_cell.length_a   1.000
_cell.length_b   1.000
_cell.length_c   1.000
_cell.angle_alpha   90.00
_cell.angle_beta   90.00
_cell.angle_gamma   90.00
#
_symmetry.space_group_name_H-M   'P 1'
#
loop_
_entity.id
_entity.type
_entity.pdbx_description
1 polymer ?
#
loop_
_entity_poly.entity_id
_entity_poly.type
_entity_poly.pdbx_seq_one_letter_code
_entity_poly.pdbx_strand_id
1 'polypeptide(L)'
;MKVIATIAAASMALGAANADHTSRQLILGGGVIPSGTKTYTAGIRTTADGDTYCGGSLISPTHVLTTSICTGYKEPKFVSVGTHYLNGTQDGEQIKVVSAQNHTSLNFSSS
;
A
#
# COMPACT_ATOMS: atom_id res chain seq x y z
N MET A 1 43.55 -30.26 -48.34
CA MET A 1 42.26 -29.53 -48.42
C MET A 1 41.15 -30.55 -48.25
N LYS A 2 40.39 -30.48 -47.17
CA LYS A 2 39.20 -31.29 -46.88
C LYS A 2 38.20 -30.37 -46.20
N VAL A 3 37.15 -30.03 -46.92
CA VAL A 3 36.10 -29.11 -46.48
C VAL A 3 35.08 -29.96 -45.73
N ILE A 4 34.87 -29.70 -44.45
CA ILE A 4 33.85 -30.38 -43.65
C ILE A 4 32.74 -29.37 -43.43
N ALA A 5 31.65 -29.52 -44.20
CA ALA A 5 30.45 -28.72 -44.06
C ALA A 5 29.66 -29.21 -42.85
N THR A 6 29.48 -28.36 -41.84
CA THR A 6 28.65 -28.63 -40.68
C THR A 6 27.25 -28.04 -40.91
N ILE A 7 26.25 -28.91 -41.03
CA ILE A 7 24.84 -28.51 -41.09
C ILE A 7 24.39 -28.28 -39.64
N ALA A 8 24.24 -27.03 -39.23
CA ALA A 8 23.64 -26.69 -37.94
C ALA A 8 22.11 -26.85 -38.07
N ALA A 9 21.57 -27.89 -37.44
CA ALA A 9 20.12 -28.04 -37.28
C ALA A 9 19.62 -26.99 -36.28
N ALA A 10 18.92 -25.97 -36.76
CA ALA A 10 18.24 -25.00 -35.92
C ALA A 10 16.96 -25.63 -35.34
N SER A 11 17.03 -26.10 -34.10
CA SER A 11 15.87 -26.55 -33.35
C SER A 11 15.00 -25.34 -33.00
N MET A 12 13.86 -25.19 -33.68
CA MET A 12 12.85 -24.20 -33.30
C MET A 12 12.12 -24.71 -32.06
N ALA A 13 12.51 -24.22 -30.88
CA ALA A 13 11.76 -24.46 -29.67
C ALA A 13 10.45 -23.64 -29.72
N LEU A 14 9.33 -24.31 -29.99
CA LEU A 14 8.00 -23.77 -29.75
C LEU A 14 7.81 -23.68 -28.22
N GLY A 15 8.11 -22.51 -27.66
CA GLY A 15 7.74 -22.20 -26.28
C GLY A 15 6.22 -22.19 -26.17
N ALA A 16 5.66 -23.11 -25.39
CA ALA A 16 4.24 -23.10 -25.05
C ALA A 16 3.91 -21.79 -24.33
N ALA A 17 3.00 -21.00 -24.88
CA ALA A 17 2.40 -19.89 -24.16
C ALA A 17 1.53 -20.48 -23.05
N ASN A 18 2.04 -20.44 -21.81
CA ASN A 18 1.24 -20.75 -20.63
C ASN A 18 0.24 -19.60 -20.43
N ALA A 19 -0.89 -19.66 -21.13
CA ALA A 19 -2.06 -18.87 -20.83
C ALA A 19 -2.84 -19.59 -19.71
N ASP A 20 -2.28 -19.61 -18.50
CA ASP A 20 -3.02 -20.07 -17.33
C ASP A 20 -3.71 -18.87 -16.66
N HIS A 21 -4.85 -18.51 -17.24
CA HIS A 21 -5.76 -17.51 -16.67
C HIS A 21 -6.73 -18.22 -15.72
N THR A 22 -6.29 -18.40 -14.47
CA THR A 22 -7.17 -18.71 -13.34
C THR A 22 -7.06 -17.58 -12.29
N SER A 23 -7.75 -16.48 -12.58
CA SER A 23 -7.93 -15.38 -11.63
C SER A 23 -8.81 -15.84 -10.45
N ARG A 24 -8.21 -16.03 -9.26
CA ARG A 24 -8.76 -15.56 -7.96
C ARG A 24 -7.84 -15.85 -6.74
N GLN A 25 -7.07 -14.84 -6.37
CA GLN A 25 -6.63 -14.58 -4.99
C GLN A 25 -6.94 -13.09 -4.71
N LEU A 26 -7.93 -12.79 -3.87
CA LEU A 26 -8.45 -11.42 -3.65
C LEU A 26 -7.99 -10.82 -2.31
N ILE A 27 -6.78 -11.23 -1.89
CA ILE A 27 -6.00 -10.93 -0.67
C ILE A 27 -6.31 -11.82 0.56
N LEU A 28 -5.55 -12.92 0.66
CA LEU A 28 -5.07 -13.50 1.93
C LEU A 28 -3.62 -13.96 1.69
N GLY A 29 -2.67 -13.48 2.50
CA GLY A 29 -1.21 -13.62 2.28
C GLY A 29 -0.61 -12.60 1.30
N GLY A 30 -1.12 -11.36 1.29
CA GLY A 30 -0.73 -10.31 0.34
C GLY A 30 0.78 -10.00 0.31
N GLY A 31 1.20 -9.33 -0.76
CA GLY A 31 2.59 -8.87 -0.96
C GLY A 31 2.72 -7.35 -0.93
N VAL A 32 3.97 -6.89 -0.92
CA VAL A 32 4.29 -5.47 -1.06
C VAL A 32 3.89 -4.99 -2.46
N ILE A 33 3.10 -3.92 -2.51
CA ILE A 33 2.68 -3.26 -3.76
C ILE A 33 3.71 -2.22 -4.19
N PRO A 34 3.86 -1.87 -5.48
CA PRO A 34 4.82 -0.85 -5.89
C PRO A 34 4.53 0.51 -5.26
N SER A 35 5.56 1.21 -4.79
CA SER A 35 5.41 2.57 -4.23
C SER A 35 4.76 3.52 -5.24
N GLY A 36 3.98 4.47 -4.73
CA GLY A 36 3.25 5.46 -5.54
C GLY A 36 1.98 4.95 -6.23
N THR A 37 1.60 3.67 -6.09
CA THR A 37 0.39 3.14 -6.76
C THR A 37 -0.91 3.35 -5.97
N LYS A 38 -0.81 3.63 -4.66
CA LYS A 38 -1.94 3.82 -3.73
C LYS A 38 -1.73 5.08 -2.89
N THR A 39 -1.61 6.22 -3.57
CA THR A 39 -1.30 7.53 -2.94
C THR A 39 -2.40 8.07 -2.03
N TYR A 40 -3.61 7.50 -2.10
CA TYR A 40 -4.69 7.83 -1.17
C TYR A 40 -4.51 7.21 0.22
N THR A 41 -3.64 6.20 0.38
CA THR A 41 -3.38 5.58 1.68
C THR A 41 -2.74 6.59 2.62
N ALA A 42 -3.19 6.61 3.87
CA ALA A 42 -2.66 7.50 4.90
C ALA A 42 -2.24 6.72 6.14
N GLY A 43 -1.07 7.04 6.69
CA GLY A 43 -0.59 6.52 7.96
C GLY A 43 -0.76 7.53 9.10
N ILE A 44 -1.49 7.15 10.16
CA ILE A 44 -1.79 7.99 11.33
C ILE A 44 -0.77 7.74 12.43
N ARG A 45 -0.23 8.83 13.00
CA ARG A 45 1.01 8.82 13.79
C ARG A 45 0.93 9.78 14.99
N THR A 46 1.63 9.44 16.07
CA THR A 46 1.73 10.28 17.28
C THR A 46 2.89 11.26 17.25
N THR A 47 3.94 10.99 16.46
CA THR A 47 5.07 11.90 16.21
C THR A 47 5.37 11.94 14.71
N ALA A 48 6.17 12.93 14.27
CA ALA A 48 6.55 13.09 12.86
C ALA A 48 7.52 12.00 12.37
N ASP A 49 8.19 11.28 13.27
CA ASP A 49 9.20 10.26 12.98
C ASP A 49 8.83 8.86 13.51
N GLY A 50 7.76 8.73 14.31
CA GLY A 50 7.29 7.45 14.86
C GLY A 50 6.47 6.62 13.89
N ASP A 51 6.35 5.32 14.14
CA ASP A 51 5.63 4.43 13.22
C ASP A 51 4.12 4.72 13.16
N THR A 52 3.54 4.45 11.99
CA THR A 52 2.09 4.43 11.77
C THR A 52 1.43 3.42 12.71
N TYR A 53 0.52 3.90 13.56
CA TYR A 53 -0.25 3.03 14.46
C TYR A 53 -1.63 2.68 13.91
N CYS A 54 -2.13 3.44 12.93
CA CYS A 54 -3.43 3.26 12.31
C CYS A 54 -3.43 3.70 10.86
N GLY A 55 -4.29 3.10 10.04
CA GLY A 55 -4.48 3.47 8.64
C GLY A 55 -5.61 4.49 8.42
N GLY A 56 -5.63 5.08 7.24
CA GLY A 56 -6.70 5.94 6.75
C GLY A 56 -6.66 6.08 5.23
N SER A 57 -7.59 6.87 4.70
CA SER A 57 -7.66 7.20 3.27
C SER A 57 -7.94 8.68 3.05
N LEU A 58 -7.15 9.32 2.18
CA LEU A 58 -7.37 10.69 1.73
C LEU A 58 -8.62 10.73 0.85
N ILE A 59 -9.67 11.41 1.33
CA ILE A 59 -10.97 11.53 0.64
C ILE A 59 -11.20 12.92 0.04
N SER A 60 -10.39 13.90 0.44
CA SER A 60 -10.34 15.25 -0.12
C SER A 60 -8.94 15.83 0.13
N PRO A 61 -8.57 16.98 -0.46
CA PRO A 61 -7.23 17.55 -0.31
C PRO A 61 -6.77 17.76 1.14
N THR A 62 -7.69 17.86 2.11
CA THR A 62 -7.39 18.15 3.52
C THR A 62 -8.04 17.19 4.51
N HIS A 63 -8.70 16.12 4.05
CA HIS A 63 -9.41 15.20 4.94
C HIS A 63 -9.01 13.75 4.69
N VAL A 64 -8.68 13.07 5.79
CA VAL A 64 -8.42 11.64 5.85
C VAL A 64 -9.53 10.96 6.63
N LEU A 65 -10.16 9.97 6.00
CA LEU A 65 -11.14 9.10 6.63
C LEU A 65 -10.42 7.96 7.36
N THR A 66 -10.83 7.67 8.58
CA THR A 66 -10.32 6.57 9.40
C THR A 66 -11.42 6.05 10.32
N THR A 67 -11.09 5.13 11.23
CA THR A 67 -12.01 4.62 12.24
C THR A 67 -11.97 5.47 13.50
N SER A 68 -13.09 5.51 14.21
CA SER A 68 -13.17 6.18 15.51
C SER A 68 -12.22 5.56 16.54
N ILE A 69 -12.01 4.24 16.50
CA ILE A 69 -11.05 3.53 17.34
C ILE A 69 -9.63 4.11 17.18
N CYS A 70 -9.21 4.44 15.96
CA CYS A 70 -7.90 5.05 15.71
C CYS A 70 -7.74 6.43 16.36
N THR A 71 -8.83 7.20 16.47
CA THR A 71 -8.80 8.52 17.13
C THR A 71 -8.97 8.43 18.65
N GLY A 72 -9.61 7.36 19.15
CA GLY A 72 -9.84 7.15 20.58
C GLY A 72 -8.70 6.41 21.30
N TYR A 73 -7.96 5.56 20.58
CA TYR A 73 -6.85 4.79 21.14
C TYR A 73 -5.62 5.67 21.44
N LYS A 74 -5.28 6.57 20.51
CA LYS A 74 -4.19 7.55 20.63
C LYS A 74 -4.59 8.83 19.90
N GLU A 75 -4.10 9.96 20.39
CA GLU A 75 -4.29 11.26 19.73
C GLU A 75 -3.55 11.27 18.36
N PRO A 76 -4.25 11.48 17.24
CA PRO A 76 -3.63 11.57 15.93
C PRO A 76 -2.97 12.94 15.77
N LYS A 77 -1.64 13.02 15.82
CA LYS A 77 -0.89 14.29 15.74
C LYS A 77 -0.33 14.55 14.34
N PHE A 78 0.02 13.48 13.64
CA PHE A 78 0.59 13.55 12.29
C PHE A 78 -0.07 12.51 11.39
N VAL A 79 -0.12 12.82 10.10
CA VAL A 79 -0.52 11.90 9.05
C VAL A 79 0.51 11.94 7.94
N SER A 80 0.97 10.77 7.50
CA SER A 80 1.76 10.61 6.28
C SER A 80 0.85 10.16 5.14
N VAL A 81 0.62 11.02 4.15
CA VAL A 81 -0.25 10.73 3.00
C VAL A 81 0.56 10.18 1.85
N GLY A 82 0.13 9.06 1.27
CA GLY A 82 0.78 8.40 0.13
C GLY A 82 2.09 7.70 0.47
N THR A 83 2.42 7.55 1.75
CA THR A 83 3.62 6.82 2.20
C THR A 83 3.50 5.33 1.88
N HIS A 84 4.59 4.76 1.38
CA HIS A 84 4.74 3.31 1.24
C HIS A 84 5.33 2.65 2.49
N TYR A 85 5.99 3.44 3.34
CA TYR A 85 6.73 2.95 4.51
C TYR A 85 6.03 3.30 5.84
N LEU A 86 6.19 2.43 6.84
CA LEU A 86 5.53 2.59 8.16
C LEU A 86 5.93 3.88 8.89
N ASN A 87 7.21 4.26 8.79
CA ASN A 87 7.74 5.44 9.46
C ASN A 87 7.45 6.74 8.71
N GLY A 88 6.92 6.71 7.48
CA GLY A 88 6.49 7.91 6.75
C GLY A 88 7.54 9.01 6.55
N THR A 89 8.82 8.72 6.76
CA THR A 89 9.95 9.67 6.61
C THR A 89 10.68 9.52 5.28
N GLN A 90 10.43 8.44 4.56
CA GLN A 90 11.10 8.13 3.29
C GLN A 90 10.34 8.68 2.08
N ASP A 91 9.00 8.61 2.13
CA ASP A 91 8.11 9.10 1.08
C ASP A 91 6.78 9.60 1.67
N GLY A 92 5.92 10.10 0.78
CA GLY A 92 4.66 10.73 1.14
C GLY A 92 4.82 12.12 1.76
N GLU A 93 3.68 12.76 1.99
CA GLU A 93 3.63 14.08 2.62
C GLU A 93 3.27 13.95 4.09
N GLN A 94 4.08 14.55 4.97
CA GLN A 94 3.82 14.57 6.41
C GLN A 94 3.10 15.84 6.82
N ILE A 95 1.90 15.68 7.37
CA ILE A 95 1.01 16.78 7.69
C ILE A 95 0.62 16.68 9.17
N LYS A 96 0.69 17.81 9.88
CA LYS A 96 0.19 17.90 11.25
C LYS A 96 -1.34 17.93 11.25
N VAL A 97 -1.94 17.11 12.10
CA VAL A 97 -3.40 17.07 12.25
C VAL A 97 -3.88 18.31 13.00
N VAL A 98 -4.90 18.97 12.45
CA VAL A 98 -5.53 20.14 13.08
C VAL A 98 -6.69 19.72 13.98
N SER A 99 -7.46 18.71 13.58
CA SER A 99 -8.64 18.23 14.29
C SER A 99 -8.97 16.79 13.90
N ALA A 100 -9.51 16.02 14.85
CA ALA A 100 -10.11 14.71 14.60
C ALA A 100 -11.58 14.75 15.03
N GLN A 101 -12.49 14.35 14.13
CA GLN A 101 -13.93 14.39 14.37
C GLN A 101 -14.51 12.99 14.25
N ASN A 102 -15.14 12.54 15.32
CA ASN A 102 -15.86 11.28 15.36
C ASN A 102 -17.33 11.47 14.99
N HIS A 103 -17.93 10.40 14.47
CA HIS A 103 -19.37 10.37 14.26
C HIS A 103 -20.11 10.58 15.59
N THR A 104 -21.18 11.37 15.58
CA THR A 104 -21.90 11.79 16.80
C THR A 104 -22.59 10.63 17.53
N SER A 105 -22.96 9.58 16.81
CA SER A 105 -23.57 8.37 17.38
C SER A 105 -22.56 7.29 17.77
N LEU A 106 -21.27 7.63 17.89
CA LEU A 106 -20.23 6.68 18.26
C LEU A 106 -20.52 6.08 19.64
N ASN A 107 -20.58 4.75 19.70
CA ASN A 107 -20.71 3.99 20.94
C ASN A 107 -19.47 3.12 21.15
N PHE A 108 -18.75 3.33 22.25
CA PHE A 108 -17.54 2.57 22.60
C PHE A 108 -17.83 1.28 23.39
N SER A 109 -19.09 1.01 23.75
CA SER A 109 -19.47 -0.15 24.59
C SER A 109 -19.69 -1.46 23.82
N SER A 110 -19.52 -1.47 22.48
CA SER A 110 -19.82 -2.61 21.62
C SER A 110 -18.58 -3.32 21.06
N SER A 111 -17.44 -3.26 21.75
CA SER A 111 -16.17 -3.90 21.35
C SER A 111 -15.69 -4.95 22.34
#